data_AF-A0A833YD08-F1
#
_entry.id   AF-A0A833YD08-F1
#
_cell.length_a   1.000
_cell.length_b   1.000
_cell.length_c   1.000
_cell.angle_alpha   90.00
_cell.angle_beta   90.00
_cell.angle_gamma   90.00
#
_symmetry.space_group_name_H-M   'P 1'
#
loop_
_entity.id
_entity.type
_entity.pdbx_description
1 polymer ?
#
loop_
_entity_poly.entity_id
_entity_poly.type
_entity_poly.pdbx_seq_one_letter_code
_entity_poly.pdbx_strand_id
1 'polypeptide(L)'
;MDSCSTSEHRLGKDSPSNKLLYAKDIPSYKSWVERYYADIAKLPAISDQDMNAYLAEQSRLHAVEFNMLSALNEIYSYVSKYSEELIGALEQDEQARRQRLAYKVEQLINAMSIES
;
A
#
# COMPACT_ATOMS: atom_id res chain seq x y z
N MET A 1 13.58 14.98 -0.18
CA MET A 1 12.74 14.86 -1.39
C MET A 1 13.53 15.18 -2.65
N ASP A 2 14.19 16.34 -2.75
CA ASP A 2 14.97 16.73 -3.94
C ASP A 2 16.08 15.72 -4.33
N SER A 3 16.73 15.10 -3.34
CA SER A 3 17.73 14.05 -3.55
C SER A 3 17.18 12.77 -4.19
N CYS A 4 15.86 12.54 -4.15
CA CYS A 4 15.21 11.40 -4.78
C CYS A 4 14.59 11.76 -6.14
N SER A 5 14.74 13.01 -6.60
CA SER A 5 14.20 13.45 -7.89
C SER A 5 15.19 13.18 -9.03
N THR A 6 14.70 12.62 -10.14
CA THR A 6 15.45 12.46 -11.40
C THR A 6 15.52 13.74 -12.21
N SER A 7 14.74 14.78 -11.88
CA SER A 7 14.77 16.07 -12.57
C SER A 7 16.00 16.90 -12.19
N GLU A 8 16.61 17.59 -13.15
CA GLU A 8 17.65 18.58 -12.84
C GLU A 8 17.10 19.78 -12.08
N HIS A 9 17.88 20.26 -11.11
CA HIS A 9 17.53 21.43 -10.30
C HIS A 9 18.13 22.69 -10.89
N ARG A 10 17.28 23.54 -11.48
CA ARG A 10 17.65 24.92 -11.83
C ARG A 10 17.35 25.83 -10.64
N LEU A 11 18.39 26.36 -10.01
CA LEU A 11 18.27 27.30 -8.91
C LEU A 11 18.28 28.74 -9.42
N GLY A 12 17.43 29.57 -8.83
CA GLY A 12 17.31 30.99 -9.16
C GLY A 12 16.79 31.79 -7.98
N LYS A 13 16.67 33.11 -8.16
CA LYS A 13 16.23 34.05 -7.11
C LYS A 13 14.87 33.73 -6.50
N ASP A 14 14.00 33.07 -7.26
CA ASP A 14 12.65 32.69 -6.84
C ASP A 14 12.60 31.26 -6.27
N SER A 15 13.75 30.59 -6.11
CA SER A 15 13.83 29.27 -5.50
C SER A 15 13.56 29.33 -4.00
N PRO A 16 12.73 28.41 -3.45
CA PRO A 16 12.49 28.30 -2.02
C PRO A 16 13.79 28.17 -1.20
N SER A 17 13.81 28.75 0.00
CA SER A 17 15.01 28.85 0.83
C SER A 17 15.66 27.50 1.16
N ASN A 18 14.87 26.44 1.37
CA ASN A 18 15.39 25.10 1.61
C ASN A 18 16.18 24.56 0.41
N LYS A 19 15.75 24.84 -0.82
CA LYS A 19 16.46 24.41 -2.05
C LYS A 19 17.78 25.13 -2.21
N LEU A 20 17.83 26.41 -1.85
CA LEU A 20 19.06 27.20 -1.88
C LEU A 20 20.05 26.73 -0.80
N LEU A 21 19.55 26.43 0.40
CA LEU A 21 20.37 25.99 1.53
C LEU A 21 21.11 24.67 1.23
N TYR A 22 20.43 23.70 0.62
CA TYR A 22 21.01 22.38 0.32
C TYR A 22 21.57 22.26 -1.10
N ALA A 23 21.57 23.35 -1.89
CA ALA A 23 21.96 23.37 -3.29
C ALA A 23 23.27 22.62 -3.61
N LYS A 24 24.26 22.74 -2.72
CA LYS A 24 25.58 22.12 -2.87
C LYS A 24 25.61 20.64 -2.51
N ASP A 25 24.73 20.20 -1.61
CA ASP A 25 24.72 18.83 -1.08
C ASP A 25 23.79 17.91 -1.89
N ILE A 26 22.74 18.46 -2.51
CA ILE A 26 21.77 17.71 -3.32
C ILE A 26 22.43 16.83 -4.39
N PRO A 27 23.43 17.28 -5.18
CA PRO A 27 24.07 16.42 -6.18
C PRO A 27 24.73 15.17 -5.57
N SER A 28 25.39 15.31 -4.42
CA SER A 28 26.00 14.20 -3.70
C SER A 28 24.94 13.21 -3.18
N TYR A 29 23.86 13.73 -2.61
CA TYR A 29 22.76 12.89 -2.13
C TYR A 29 22.05 12.16 -3.26
N LYS A 30 21.88 12.79 -4.44
CA LYS A 30 21.35 12.12 -5.63
C LYS A 30 22.23 10.94 -6.05
N SER A 31 23.55 11.14 -6.10
CA SER A 31 24.50 10.06 -6.42
C SER A 31 24.41 8.90 -5.42
N TRP A 32 24.17 9.18 -4.13
CA TRP A 32 23.95 8.14 -3.13
C TRP A 32 22.64 7.38 -3.35
N VAL A 33 21.56 8.08 -3.69
CA VAL A 33 20.25 7.47 -3.98
C VAL A 33 20.32 6.60 -5.25
N GLU A 34 20.97 7.09 -6.31
CA GLU A 34 21.20 6.33 -7.54
C GLU A 34 21.99 5.05 -7.25
N ARG A 35 23.08 5.16 -6.48
CA ARG A 35 23.89 4.00 -6.09
C ARG A 35 23.09 3.04 -5.22
N TYR A 36 22.32 3.54 -4.26
CA TYR A 36 21.48 2.73 -3.38
C TYR A 36 20.51 1.83 -4.17
N TYR A 37 19.78 2.40 -5.14
CA TYR A 37 18.89 1.62 -6.00
C TYR A 37 19.66 0.68 -6.93
N ALA A 38 20.79 1.11 -7.49
CA ALA A 38 21.63 0.26 -8.33
C ALA A 38 22.21 -0.94 -7.58
N ASP A 39 22.54 -0.77 -6.30
CA ASP A 39 23.08 -1.85 -5.46
C ASP A 39 21.96 -2.81 -5.03
N ILE A 40 20.76 -2.31 -4.68
CA ILE A 40 19.59 -3.15 -4.41
C ILE A 40 19.23 -4.01 -5.63
N ALA A 41 19.23 -3.42 -6.83
CA ALA A 41 18.91 -4.15 -8.06
C ALA A 41 19.91 -5.27 -8.40
N LYS A 42 21.14 -5.20 -7.87
CA LYS A 42 22.16 -6.25 -8.02
C LYS A 42 22.08 -7.33 -6.95
N LEU A 43 21.31 -7.13 -5.88
CA LEU A 43 21.14 -8.15 -4.86
C LEU A 43 20.44 -9.39 -5.46
N PRO A 44 20.73 -10.59 -4.94
CA PRO A 44 19.99 -11.78 -5.32
C PRO A 44 18.49 -11.60 -5.09
N ALA A 45 17.67 -12.13 -6.00
CA ALA A 45 16.24 -12.14 -5.83
C ALA A 45 15.86 -12.96 -4.58
N ILE A 46 14.94 -12.43 -3.78
CA ILE A 46 14.38 -13.14 -2.63
C ILE A 46 13.43 -14.21 -3.17
N SER A 47 13.56 -15.44 -2.68
CA SER A 47 12.66 -16.52 -3.09
C SER A 47 11.26 -16.33 -2.48
N ASP A 48 10.23 -16.83 -3.15
CA ASP A 48 8.87 -16.81 -2.60
C ASP A 48 8.80 -17.54 -1.25
N GLN A 49 9.59 -18.59 -1.06
CA GLN A 49 9.67 -19.32 0.20
C GLN A 49 10.20 -18.43 1.33
N ASP A 50 11.32 -17.73 1.10
CA ASP A 50 11.91 -16.86 2.12
C ASP A 50 11.01 -15.67 2.42
N MET A 51 10.39 -15.09 1.39
CA MET A 51 9.45 -13.99 1.56
C MET A 51 8.22 -14.42 2.36
N ASN A 52 7.62 -15.57 2.04
CA ASN A 52 6.48 -16.11 2.78
C ASN A 52 6.84 -16.46 4.23
N ALA A 53 8.02 -17.02 4.47
CA ALA A 53 8.51 -17.31 5.81
C ALA A 53 8.69 -16.03 6.63
N TYR A 54 9.29 -14.99 6.02
CA TYR A 54 9.45 -13.69 6.65
C TYR A 54 8.09 -13.04 6.99
N LEU A 55 7.16 -13.00 6.04
CA LEU A 55 5.82 -12.43 6.25
C LEU A 55 5.01 -13.19 7.30
N ALA A 56 5.12 -14.53 7.33
CA ALA A 56 4.47 -15.35 8.35
C ALA A 56 5.03 -15.04 9.75
N GLU A 57 6.35 -14.86 9.88
CA GLU A 57 6.96 -14.50 11.15
C GLU A 57 6.58 -13.09 11.60
N GLN A 58 6.57 -12.09 10.69
CA GLN A 58 6.07 -10.75 11.01
C GLN A 58 4.60 -10.78 11.46
N SER A 59 3.75 -11.54 10.76
CA SER A 59 2.33 -11.70 11.13
C SER A 59 2.18 -12.32 12.52
N ARG A 60 3.02 -13.31 12.86
CA ARG A 60 3.03 -13.96 14.17
C ARG A 60 3.47 -13.01 15.28
N LEU A 61 4.52 -12.20 15.04
CA LEU A 61 5.05 -11.25 16.02
C LEU A 61 4.03 -10.18 16.40
N HIS A 62 3.21 -9.73 15.44
CA HIS A 62 2.28 -8.62 15.62
C HIS A 62 0.80 -9.06 15.73
N ALA A 63 0.54 -10.37 15.89
CA ALA A 63 -0.82 -10.95 15.82
C ALA A 63 -1.82 -10.37 16.83
N VAL A 64 -1.34 -9.77 17.92
CA VAL A 64 -2.17 -9.25 19.03
C VAL A 64 -2.00 -7.75 19.24
N GLU A 65 -1.30 -7.04 18.35
CA GLU A 65 -1.05 -5.61 18.50
C GLU A 65 -2.26 -4.74 18.17
N PHE A 66 -3.18 -5.25 17.34
CA PHE A 66 -4.28 -4.47 16.79
C PHE A 66 -5.64 -5.10 17.11
N ASN A 67 -6.62 -4.24 17.38
CA ASN A 67 -8.00 -4.66 17.49
C ASN A 67 -8.61 -4.85 16.09
N MET A 68 -8.62 -6.11 15.64
CA MET A 68 -9.14 -6.48 14.33
C MET A 68 -10.63 -6.15 14.16
N LEU A 69 -11.44 -6.29 15.22
CA LEU A 69 -12.89 -6.02 15.14
C LEU A 69 -13.17 -4.53 14.91
N SER A 70 -12.43 -3.64 15.59
CA SER A 70 -12.56 -2.20 15.36
C SER A 70 -12.22 -1.82 13.92
N ALA A 71 -11.13 -2.38 13.37
CA ALA A 71 -10.75 -2.13 11.98
C ALA A 71 -11.81 -2.66 11.00
N LEU A 72 -12.36 -3.85 11.25
CA LEU A 72 -13.41 -4.44 10.42
C LEU A 72 -14.70 -3.60 10.43
N ASN A 73 -15.09 -3.04 11.57
CA ASN A 73 -16.25 -2.16 11.67
C ASN A 73 -16.07 -0.88 10.83
N GLU A 74 -14.90 -0.26 10.89
CA GLU A 74 -14.59 0.92 10.08
C GLU A 74 -14.57 0.58 8.58
N ILE A 75 -14.00 -0.57 8.20
CA ILE A 75 -13.99 -1.04 6.80
C ILE A 75 -15.41 -1.33 6.32
N TYR A 76 -16.26 -1.93 7.15
CA TYR A 76 -17.63 -2.27 6.79
C TYR A 76 -18.46 -1.04 6.41
N SER A 77 -18.17 0.15 6.97
CA SER A 77 -18.84 1.39 6.58
C SER A 77 -18.72 1.67 5.07
N TYR A 78 -17.58 1.33 4.45
CA TYR A 78 -17.36 1.43 3.01
C TYR A 78 -18.07 0.33 2.23
N VAL A 79 -18.09 -0.90 2.77
CA VAL A 79 -18.81 -2.03 2.16
C VAL A 79 -20.31 -1.74 2.06
N SER A 80 -20.90 -1.22 3.12
CA SER A 80 -22.30 -0.83 3.15
C SER A 80 -22.59 0.31 2.16
N LYS A 81 -21.75 1.36 2.19
CA LYS A 81 -21.90 2.54 1.34
C LYS A 81 -21.83 2.25 -0.17
N TYR A 82 -20.97 1.33 -0.59
CA TYR A 82 -20.73 1.02 -2.01
C TYR A 82 -21.17 -0.40 -2.38
N SER A 83 -22.19 -0.92 -1.69
CA SER A 83 -22.62 -2.31 -1.80
C SER A 83 -23.07 -2.68 -3.23
N GLU A 84 -23.81 -1.81 -3.90
CA GLU A 84 -24.25 -2.04 -5.29
C GLU A 84 -23.07 -2.14 -6.25
N GLU A 85 -22.10 -1.21 -6.16
CA GLU A 85 -20.93 -1.22 -7.03
C GLU A 85 -20.02 -2.42 -6.75
N LEU A 86 -19.86 -2.80 -5.47
CA LEU A 86 -19.08 -3.97 -5.07
C LEU A 86 -19.71 -5.25 -5.60
N ILE A 87 -21.02 -5.44 -5.43
CA ILE A 87 -21.73 -6.61 -5.95
C ILE A 87 -21.63 -6.65 -7.47
N GLY A 88 -21.91 -5.54 -8.15
CA GLY A 88 -21.81 -5.46 -9.61
C GLY A 88 -20.41 -5.80 -10.14
N ALA A 89 -19.35 -5.35 -9.47
CA ALA A 89 -17.97 -5.70 -9.83
C ALA A 89 -17.67 -7.19 -9.62
N LEU A 90 -18.14 -7.77 -8.50
CA LEU A 90 -17.98 -9.20 -8.19
C LEU A 90 -18.77 -10.11 -9.14
N GLU A 91 -19.87 -9.65 -9.71
CA GLU A 91 -20.64 -10.37 -10.73
C GLU A 91 -19.98 -10.32 -12.12
N GLN A 92 -19.27 -9.25 -12.44
CA GLN A 92 -18.56 -9.13 -13.71
C GLN A 92 -17.29 -9.99 -13.74
N ASP A 93 -16.62 -10.15 -12.61
CA ASP A 93 -15.40 -10.97 -12.50
C ASP A 93 -15.69 -12.48 -12.53
N GLU A 94 -14.98 -13.21 -13.40
CA GLU A 94 -15.21 -14.65 -13.58
C GLU A 94 -14.78 -15.47 -12.36
N GLN A 95 -13.64 -15.12 -11.74
CA GLN A 95 -13.14 -15.83 -10.57
C GLN A 95 -14.04 -15.62 -9.36
N ALA A 96 -14.51 -14.39 -9.15
CA ALA A 96 -15.45 -14.01 -8.11
C ALA A 96 -16.77 -14.75 -8.25
N ARG A 97 -17.32 -14.86 -9.47
CA ARG A 97 -18.52 -15.67 -9.74
C ARG A 97 -18.31 -17.15 -9.41
N ARG A 98 -17.18 -17.74 -9.83
CA ARG A 98 -16.85 -19.15 -9.50
C ARG A 98 -16.81 -19.38 -7.98
N GLN A 99 -16.35 -18.39 -7.21
CA GLN A 99 -16.27 -18.45 -5.75
C GLN A 99 -17.52 -17.91 -5.03
N ARG A 100 -18.54 -17.47 -5.77
CA ARG A 100 -19.78 -16.85 -5.29
C ARG A 100 -19.53 -15.69 -4.32
N LEU A 101 -18.58 -14.81 -4.64
CA LEU A 101 -18.18 -13.73 -3.73
C LEU A 101 -19.27 -12.67 -3.56
N ALA A 102 -19.98 -12.29 -4.63
CA ALA A 102 -21.12 -11.37 -4.55
C ALA A 102 -22.15 -11.82 -3.51
N TYR A 103 -22.58 -13.08 -3.61
CA TYR A 103 -23.49 -13.70 -2.65
C TYR A 103 -22.94 -13.67 -1.20
N LYS A 104 -21.64 -13.92 -1.00
CA LYS A 104 -21.03 -13.85 0.35
C LYS A 104 -21.08 -12.44 0.93
N VAL A 105 -20.89 -11.41 0.10
CA VAL A 105 -21.00 -10.00 0.52
C VAL A 105 -22.45 -9.67 0.88
N GLU A 106 -23.43 -10.11 0.09
CA GLU A 106 -24.84 -9.94 0.43
C GLU A 106 -25.21 -10.60 1.76
N GLN A 107 -24.71 -11.82 2.02
CA GLN A 107 -24.90 -12.50 3.31
C GLN A 107 -24.30 -11.71 4.47
N LEU A 108 -23.10 -11.15 4.28
CA LEU A 108 -22.45 -10.28 5.27
C LEU A 108 -23.31 -9.04 5.56
N ILE A 109 -23.78 -8.34 4.52
CA ILE A 109 -24.60 -7.12 4.66
C ILE A 109 -25.90 -7.43 5.40
N ASN A 110 -26.55 -8.55 5.05
CA ASN A 110 -27.78 -8.98 5.72
C ASN A 110 -27.54 -9.30 7.20
N ALA A 111 -26.46 -10.01 7.53
CA ALA A 111 -26.13 -10.33 8.92
C ALA A 111 -25.88 -9.07 9.76
N MET A 112 -25.14 -8.10 9.22
CA MET A 112 -24.83 -6.84 9.90
C MET A 112 -26.03 -5.91 10.04
N SER A 113 -27.05 -6.04 9.18
CA SER A 113 -28.29 -5.26 9.25
C SER A 113 -29.26 -5.75 10.33
N ILE A 114 -29.11 -6.99 10.81
CA ILE A 114 -29.94 -7.58 11.88
C ILE A 114 -29.48 -7.13 13.27
N GLU A 115 -28.24 -6.64 13.40
CA GLU A 115 -27.63 -6.19 14.66
C GLU A 115 -27.71 -4.66 14.89
N SER A 116 -28.37 -3.91 14.00
CA SER A 116 -28.60 -2.45 14.10
C SER A 116 -30.02 -2.12 14.57
#